data_AF-A0AAD7EW02-F1
#
_entry.id   AF-A0AAD7EW02-F1
#
_cell.length_a   1.000
_cell.length_b   1.000
_cell.length_c   1.000
_cell.angle_alpha   90.00
_cell.angle_beta   90.00
_cell.angle_gamma   90.00
#
_symmetry.space_group_name_H-M   'P 1'
#
loop_
_entity.id
_entity.type
_entity.pdbx_description
1 polymer ?
#
loop_
_entity_poly.entity_id
_entity_poly.type
_entity_poly.pdbx_seq_one_letter_code
_entity_poly.pdbx_strand_id
1 'polypeptide(L)'
;MHIAPQQYFLAWILASGFWSPVFGQSIPAEVTAAGVDLLDANHILHFLDVVDAFGHVSLRNPVNTSQFLMTFAIAPAQASSQSIVTYEVENATSIGLTFNASVLGSAVPTGFAERFIHSEIYKKFPDVLAVLHSHSREVLPFANQASVPLISQMHTAPSIGSEGAPIFDVRTLPKSVLPDSQLHDLLIRNEALGDALAHTFSDDSQVVLMRGHGMAVRSTSIREVVFSSYYITQDATVQLQGILLGGGKAPKPLNQREVTDTATTAKTLVGRAWSMWAQQVDHAGLYVNDLRNGAAPAPTGF
;
A
#
# COMPACT_ATOMS: atom_id res chain seq x y z
N MET A 1 83.61 24.52 0.05
CA MET A 1 82.67 25.66 0.11
C MET A 1 81.31 25.12 -0.30
N HIS A 2 80.57 24.58 0.67
CA HIS A 2 79.38 23.77 0.41
C HIS A 2 78.13 24.63 0.30
N ILE A 3 77.34 24.34 -0.73
CA ILE A 3 76.08 24.96 -1.10
C ILE A 3 74.98 24.33 -0.23
N ALA A 4 74.18 25.16 0.44
CA ALA A 4 72.99 24.73 1.18
C ALA A 4 71.76 24.72 0.26
N PRO A 5 70.86 23.73 0.36
CA PRO A 5 69.49 23.87 -0.12
C PRO A 5 68.51 24.13 1.03
N GLN A 6 67.64 25.11 0.83
CA GLN A 6 66.49 25.42 1.69
C GLN A 6 65.48 24.26 1.67
N GLN A 7 65.06 23.82 2.85
CA GLN A 7 63.98 22.83 3.02
C GLN A 7 62.62 23.54 3.04
N TYR A 8 61.75 23.19 2.10
CA TYR A 8 60.33 23.57 2.11
C TYR A 8 59.56 22.64 3.07
N PHE A 9 58.99 23.18 4.14
CA PHE A 9 58.02 22.48 4.98
C PHE A 9 56.65 22.52 4.29
N LEU A 10 56.19 21.39 3.75
CA LEU A 10 54.79 21.16 3.37
C LEU A 10 54.05 20.60 4.58
N ALA A 11 53.22 21.42 5.21
CA ALA A 11 52.29 20.99 6.25
C ALA A 11 51.13 20.22 5.60
N TRP A 12 51.08 18.91 5.82
CA TRP A 12 49.89 18.11 5.54
C TRP A 12 48.84 18.40 6.62
N ILE A 13 47.80 19.16 6.27
CA ILE A 13 46.58 19.23 7.08
C ILE A 13 45.83 17.91 6.85
N LEU A 14 46.01 16.96 7.77
CA LEU A 14 45.09 15.84 7.91
C LEU A 14 43.78 16.42 8.46
N ALA A 15 42.83 16.69 7.56
CA ALA A 15 41.44 16.90 7.95
C ALA A 15 40.88 15.54 8.40
N SER A 16 41.14 15.18 9.65
CA SER A 16 40.40 14.14 10.35
C SER A 16 38.97 14.66 10.57
N GLY A 17 38.13 14.48 9.55
CA GLY A 17 36.69 14.62 9.70
C GLY A 17 36.23 13.59 10.73
N PHE A 18 36.01 14.04 11.96
CA PHE A 18 35.29 13.28 12.95
C PHE A 18 33.87 13.07 12.41
N TRP A 19 33.64 11.92 11.79
CA TRP A 19 32.29 11.41 11.58
C TRP A 19 31.79 10.96 12.95
N SER A 20 31.21 11.91 13.70
CA SER A 20 30.41 11.55 14.85
C SER A 20 29.23 10.72 14.34
N PRO A 21 29.02 9.49 14.83
CA PRO A 21 27.79 8.79 14.54
C PRO A 21 26.66 9.67 15.08
N VAL A 22 25.71 10.03 14.23
CA VAL A 22 24.46 10.65 14.70
C VAL A 22 23.67 9.54 15.41
N PHE A 23 24.01 9.30 16.66
CA PHE A 23 23.19 8.51 17.56
C PHE A 23 21.91 9.30 17.83
N GLY A 24 20.77 8.74 17.39
CA GLY A 24 19.46 9.11 17.90
C GLY A 24 18.83 10.36 17.27
N GLN A 25 18.53 10.33 15.96
CA GLN A 25 17.35 11.09 15.51
C GLN A 25 16.11 10.35 16.02
N SER A 26 15.36 11.01 16.91
CA SER A 26 14.04 10.53 17.32
C SER A 26 13.14 10.40 16.08
N ILE A 27 12.42 9.29 15.95
CA ILE A 27 11.44 9.11 14.88
C ILE A 27 10.43 10.27 14.95
N PRO A 28 10.15 11.00 13.84
CA PRO A 28 9.16 12.06 13.85
C PRO A 28 7.80 11.58 14.36
N ALA A 29 7.05 12.46 15.03
CA ALA A 29 5.75 12.12 15.60
C ALA A 29 4.76 11.70 14.49
N GLU A 30 4.83 12.34 13.34
CA GLU A 30 4.04 12.05 12.15
C GLU A 30 4.33 10.64 11.61
N VAL A 31 5.60 10.23 11.61
CA VAL A 31 6.00 8.87 11.20
C VAL A 31 5.52 7.84 12.22
N THR A 32 5.55 8.17 13.51
CA THR A 32 5.02 7.30 14.57
C THR A 32 3.51 7.12 14.43
N ALA A 33 2.77 8.21 14.20
CA ALA A 33 1.32 8.15 13.96
C ALA A 33 0.96 7.37 12.69
N ALA A 34 1.71 7.58 11.61
CA ALA A 34 1.60 6.81 10.37
C ALA A 34 1.88 5.31 10.60
N GLY A 35 2.87 4.98 11.43
CA GLY A 35 3.17 3.61 11.84
C GLY A 35 2.03 2.95 12.61
N VAL A 36 1.41 3.67 13.56
CA VAL A 36 0.24 3.18 14.30
C VAL A 36 -0.89 2.82 13.33
N ASP A 37 -1.28 3.75 12.46
CA ASP A 37 -2.35 3.51 11.48
C ASP A 37 -1.97 2.40 10.49
N LEU A 38 -0.70 2.24 10.12
CA LEU A 38 -0.23 1.18 9.22
C LEU A 38 -0.33 -0.21 9.86
N LEU A 39 0.01 -0.36 11.15
CA LEU A 39 -0.16 -1.63 11.85
C LEU A 39 -1.65 -1.96 12.01
N ASP A 40 -2.45 -0.98 12.41
CA ASP A 40 -3.91 -1.15 12.49
C ASP A 40 -4.50 -1.56 11.15
N ALA A 41 -4.06 -0.95 10.05
CA ALA A 41 -4.52 -1.30 8.72
C ALA A 41 -4.23 -2.77 8.39
N ASN A 42 -3.01 -3.25 8.64
CA ASN A 42 -2.65 -4.66 8.44
C ASN A 42 -3.55 -5.61 9.25
N HIS A 43 -3.76 -5.31 10.55
CA HIS A 43 -4.57 -6.14 11.44
C HIS A 43 -6.06 -6.12 11.05
N ILE A 44 -6.61 -4.94 10.75
CA ILE A 44 -8.01 -4.77 10.35
C ILE A 44 -8.28 -5.49 9.03
N LEU A 45 -7.41 -5.31 8.03
CA LEU A 45 -7.59 -5.95 6.73
C LEU A 45 -7.59 -7.47 6.84
N HIS A 46 -6.73 -8.05 7.69
CA HIS A 46 -6.74 -9.48 7.95
C HIS A 46 -7.98 -9.91 8.73
N PHE A 47 -8.37 -9.16 9.77
CA PHE A 47 -9.58 -9.45 10.56
C PHE A 47 -10.86 -9.44 9.72
N LEU A 48 -10.92 -8.58 8.70
CA LEU A 48 -12.05 -8.47 7.77
C LEU A 48 -11.97 -9.43 6.58
N ASP A 49 -11.01 -10.37 6.57
CA ASP A 49 -10.75 -11.30 5.46
C ASP A 49 -10.52 -10.59 4.10
N VAL A 50 -10.06 -9.33 4.12
CA VAL A 50 -9.66 -8.61 2.90
C VAL A 50 -8.28 -9.06 2.44
N VAL A 51 -7.39 -9.41 3.38
CA VAL A 51 -6.10 -10.05 3.12
C VAL A 51 -5.99 -11.32 3.96
N ASP A 52 -5.16 -12.27 3.55
CA ASP A 52 -4.90 -13.50 4.31
C ASP A 52 -3.43 -13.53 4.81
N ALA A 53 -2.72 -14.66 4.69
CA ALA A 53 -1.27 -14.69 4.89
C ALA A 53 -0.51 -13.88 3.82
N PHE A 54 -1.19 -13.54 2.72
CA PHE A 54 -0.72 -12.76 1.59
C PHE A 54 -1.60 -11.51 1.40
N GLY A 55 -1.02 -10.51 0.74
CA GLY A 55 -1.57 -9.17 0.66
C GLY A 55 -0.80 -8.20 1.56
N HIS A 56 -0.75 -6.94 1.16
CA HIS A 56 0.07 -5.94 1.83
C HIS A 56 -0.45 -4.53 1.58
N VAL A 57 -0.32 -3.69 2.61
CA VAL A 57 -0.70 -2.28 2.60
C VAL A 57 0.51 -1.40 2.87
N SER A 58 0.60 -0.27 2.19
CA SER A 58 1.64 0.73 2.39
C SER A 58 1.07 2.12 2.65
N LEU A 59 1.91 2.97 3.22
CA LEU A 59 1.63 4.38 3.46
C LEU A 59 2.82 5.23 3.01
N ARG A 60 2.57 6.28 2.20
CA ARG A 60 3.59 7.25 1.81
C ARG A 60 4.14 7.91 3.08
N ASN A 61 5.46 8.04 3.15
CA ASN A 61 6.09 8.61 4.33
C ASN A 61 5.66 10.09 4.49
N PRO A 62 5.04 10.46 5.63
CA PRO A 62 4.43 11.79 5.81
C PRO A 62 5.42 12.94 5.85
N VAL A 63 6.72 12.66 6.07
CA VAL A 63 7.77 13.69 6.13
C VAL A 63 8.74 13.64 4.95
N ASN A 64 8.63 12.61 4.09
CA ASN A 64 9.42 12.47 2.87
C ASN A 64 8.61 11.72 1.80
N THR A 65 8.01 12.45 0.88
CA THR A 65 7.11 11.88 -0.14
C THR A 65 7.82 11.00 -1.17
N SER A 66 9.14 11.06 -1.26
CA SER A 66 9.96 10.14 -2.07
C SER A 66 10.11 8.75 -1.43
N GLN A 67 9.55 8.54 -0.25
CA GLN A 67 9.59 7.27 0.48
C GLN A 67 8.19 6.77 0.82
N PHE A 68 8.09 5.46 1.06
CA PHE A 68 6.89 4.84 1.60
C PHE A 68 7.24 3.80 2.67
N LEU A 69 6.27 3.52 3.53
CA LEU A 69 6.34 2.61 4.65
C LEU A 69 5.48 1.38 4.32
N MET A 70 6.05 0.19 4.50
CA MET A 70 5.35 -1.09 4.32
C MET A 70 6.07 -2.15 5.16
N THR A 71 5.40 -3.22 5.57
CA THR A 71 6.10 -4.32 6.23
C THR A 71 7.04 -5.04 5.27
N PHE A 72 8.09 -5.70 5.79
CA PHE A 72 8.75 -6.77 5.02
C PHE A 72 7.80 -7.95 4.81
N ALA A 73 8.20 -8.99 4.07
CA ALA A 73 7.34 -10.13 3.77
C ALA A 73 6.97 -10.95 5.04
N ILE A 74 5.88 -10.54 5.69
CA ILE A 74 5.30 -11.15 6.88
C ILE A 74 3.77 -11.16 6.74
N ALA A 75 3.09 -12.11 7.38
CA ALA A 75 1.63 -12.13 7.39
C ALA A 75 1.09 -10.84 8.05
N PRO A 76 0.07 -10.17 7.47
CA PRO A 76 -0.50 -8.93 8.02
C PRO A 76 -0.92 -9.03 9.50
N ALA A 77 -1.45 -10.19 9.93
CA ALA A 77 -1.81 -10.43 11.34
C ALA A 77 -0.62 -10.35 12.32
N GLN A 78 0.61 -10.56 11.83
CA GLN A 78 1.85 -10.56 12.62
C GLN A 78 2.63 -9.24 12.51
N ALA A 79 2.09 -8.25 11.80
CA ALA A 79 2.74 -6.95 11.64
C ALA A 79 2.96 -6.27 13.00
N SER A 80 4.17 -5.73 13.21
CA SER A 80 4.57 -4.94 14.38
C SER A 80 5.54 -3.83 13.97
N SER A 81 5.90 -2.93 14.88
CA SER A 81 6.86 -1.85 14.63
C SER A 81 8.18 -2.35 14.04
N GLN A 82 8.62 -3.54 14.45
CA GLN A 82 9.86 -4.18 14.02
C GLN A 82 9.78 -4.78 12.60
N SER A 83 8.59 -4.77 12.00
CA SER A 83 8.37 -5.22 10.62
C SER A 83 8.29 -4.11 9.59
N ILE A 84 8.09 -2.85 10.02
CA ILE A 84 7.91 -1.72 9.11
C ILE A 84 9.27 -1.33 8.52
N VAL A 85 9.32 -1.35 7.19
CA VAL A 85 10.47 -0.96 6.36
C VAL A 85 10.13 0.36 5.66
N THR A 86 11.12 1.24 5.60
CA THR A 86 11.08 2.41 4.71
C THR A 86 11.67 2.01 3.36
N TYR A 87 10.93 2.26 2.28
CA TYR A 87 11.32 2.01 0.89
C TYR A 87 11.42 3.31 0.10
N GLU A 88 12.29 3.35 -0.89
CA GLU A 88 12.31 4.41 -1.92
C GLU A 88 11.13 4.23 -2.88
N VAL A 89 10.40 5.31 -3.19
CA VAL A 89 9.35 5.32 -4.21
C VAL A 89 9.92 5.11 -5.60
N GLU A 90 11.15 5.53 -5.86
CA GLU A 90 11.75 5.48 -7.21
C GLU A 90 11.84 4.06 -7.76
N ASN A 91 12.26 3.09 -6.93
CA ASN A 91 12.62 1.74 -7.37
C ASN A 91 12.30 0.63 -6.34
N ALA A 92 11.52 0.96 -5.30
CA ALA A 92 11.17 0.06 -4.21
C ALA A 92 12.38 -0.55 -3.47
N THR A 93 13.52 0.13 -3.44
CA THR A 93 14.68 -0.31 -2.63
C THR A 93 14.39 -0.11 -1.16
N SER A 94 14.65 -1.13 -0.34
CA SER A 94 14.56 -1.03 1.12
C SER A 94 15.72 -0.20 1.68
N ILE A 95 15.39 0.84 2.43
CA ILE A 95 16.37 1.72 3.09
C ILE A 95 16.76 1.16 4.46
N GLY A 96 15.77 0.79 5.27
CA GLY A 96 15.95 0.38 6.66
C GLY A 96 14.65 0.03 7.35
N LEU A 97 14.73 -0.59 8.54
CA LEU A 97 13.57 -0.70 9.42
C LEU A 97 13.24 0.67 10.02
N THR A 98 11.99 1.11 9.85
CA THR A 98 11.55 2.45 10.25
C THR A 98 11.71 2.69 11.74
N PHE A 99 11.42 1.68 12.58
CA PHE A 99 11.51 1.78 14.04
C PHE A 99 12.71 1.03 14.63
N ASN A 100 13.71 0.69 13.81
CA ASN A 100 14.97 0.10 14.25
C ASN A 100 16.14 0.58 13.37
N ALA A 101 16.73 1.70 13.79
CA ALA A 101 17.81 2.37 13.06
C ALA A 101 19.11 1.55 12.94
N SER A 102 19.24 0.43 13.65
CA SER A 102 20.39 -0.48 13.54
C SER A 102 20.30 -1.43 12.33
N VAL A 103 19.14 -1.50 11.66
CA VAL A 103 18.91 -2.40 10.53
C VAL A 103 18.69 -1.58 9.26
N LEU A 104 19.70 -1.57 8.39
CA LEU A 104 19.76 -0.75 7.17
C LEU A 104 20.22 -1.57 5.96
N GLY A 105 19.86 -1.11 4.76
CA GLY A 105 20.33 -1.66 3.49
C GLY A 105 20.14 -3.18 3.38
N SER A 106 21.23 -3.91 3.16
CA SER A 106 21.21 -5.37 3.00
C SER A 106 20.88 -6.15 4.28
N ALA A 107 20.88 -5.51 5.45
CA ALA A 107 20.46 -6.14 6.71
C ALA A 107 18.93 -6.17 6.87
N VAL A 108 18.19 -5.41 6.06
CA VAL A 108 16.73 -5.38 6.09
C VAL A 108 16.19 -6.76 5.67
N PRO A 109 15.23 -7.35 6.42
CA PRO A 109 14.58 -8.59 6.02
C PRO A 109 13.94 -8.48 4.63
N THR A 110 13.80 -9.63 3.95
CA THR A 110 13.28 -9.68 2.59
C THR A 110 11.88 -9.07 2.50
N GLY A 111 11.74 -8.02 1.69
CA GLY A 111 10.45 -7.40 1.41
C GLY A 111 9.56 -8.25 0.50
N PHE A 112 8.29 -7.88 0.37
CA PHE A 112 7.39 -8.50 -0.60
C PHE A 112 7.97 -8.42 -2.01
N ALA A 113 7.79 -9.50 -2.77
CA ALA A 113 8.20 -9.55 -4.17
C ALA A 113 7.48 -8.48 -5.00
N GLU A 114 6.28 -8.07 -4.56
CA GLU A 114 5.36 -7.20 -5.27
C GLU A 114 5.29 -5.78 -4.71
N ARG A 115 6.31 -5.39 -3.94
CA ARG A 115 6.50 -4.00 -3.50
C ARG A 115 6.51 -2.97 -4.65
N PHE A 116 6.77 -3.44 -5.88
CA PHE A 116 6.69 -2.62 -7.09
C PHE A 116 5.26 -2.17 -7.43
N ILE A 117 4.22 -2.91 -6.99
CA ILE A 117 2.83 -2.41 -7.08
C ILE A 117 2.73 -1.05 -6.37
N HIS A 118 3.34 -0.93 -5.19
CA HIS A 118 3.26 0.26 -4.36
C HIS A 118 4.11 1.40 -4.92
N SER A 119 5.38 1.15 -5.24
CA SER A 119 6.29 2.18 -5.76
C SER A 119 5.76 2.84 -7.03
N GLU A 120 5.28 2.03 -7.98
CA GLU A 120 4.83 2.53 -9.28
C GLU A 120 3.49 3.25 -9.19
N ILE A 121 2.58 2.81 -8.31
CA ILE A 121 1.35 3.56 -8.02
C ILE A 121 1.68 4.91 -7.36
N TYR A 122 2.63 4.95 -6.42
CA TYR A 122 3.06 6.21 -5.82
C TYR A 122 3.76 7.15 -6.81
N LYS A 123 4.51 6.62 -7.79
CA LYS A 123 5.12 7.42 -8.86
C LYS A 123 4.07 8.00 -9.79
N LYS A 124 3.11 7.19 -10.23
CA LYS A 124 2.04 7.64 -11.14
C LYS A 124 1.08 8.63 -10.47
N PHE A 125 0.80 8.45 -9.17
CA PHE A 125 -0.18 9.25 -8.43
C PHE A 125 0.45 9.95 -7.22
N PRO A 126 1.01 11.16 -7.39
CA PRO A 126 1.68 11.89 -6.30
C PRO A 126 0.78 12.23 -5.10
N ASP A 127 -0.53 12.34 -5.31
CA ASP A 127 -1.55 12.63 -4.29
C ASP A 127 -1.94 11.39 -3.46
N VAL A 128 -1.68 10.19 -3.97
CA VAL A 128 -1.96 8.94 -3.26
C VAL A 128 -1.05 8.81 -2.04
N LEU A 129 -1.67 8.56 -0.89
CA LEU A 129 -0.98 8.33 0.38
C LEU A 129 -0.98 6.86 0.78
N ALA A 130 -1.98 6.07 0.40
CA ALA A 130 -2.03 4.66 0.77
C ALA A 130 -2.36 3.76 -0.43
N VAL A 131 -1.74 2.59 -0.44
CA VAL A 131 -1.94 1.56 -1.46
C VAL A 131 -2.17 0.22 -0.77
N LEU A 132 -3.21 -0.49 -1.17
CA LEU A 132 -3.44 -1.89 -0.80
C LEU A 132 -3.24 -2.78 -2.02
N HIS A 133 -2.61 -3.92 -1.82
CA HIS A 133 -2.74 -5.08 -2.69
C HIS A 133 -3.35 -6.25 -1.91
N SER A 134 -4.32 -6.93 -2.53
CA SER A 134 -5.07 -8.02 -1.92
C SER A 134 -5.40 -9.12 -2.93
N HIS A 135 -5.45 -10.37 -2.45
CA HIS A 135 -5.90 -11.55 -3.18
C HIS A 135 -7.38 -11.91 -2.89
N SER A 136 -8.24 -10.92 -2.58
CA SER A 136 -9.66 -11.16 -2.26
C SER A 136 -10.35 -12.01 -3.33
N ARG A 137 -11.00 -13.08 -2.89
CA ARG A 137 -11.61 -14.08 -3.78
C ARG A 137 -12.91 -13.58 -4.39
N GLU A 138 -13.54 -12.61 -3.73
CA GLU A 138 -14.80 -11.98 -4.10
C GLU A 138 -14.66 -11.20 -5.42
N VAL A 139 -13.49 -10.60 -5.67
CA VAL A 139 -13.23 -9.82 -6.89
C VAL A 139 -12.71 -10.66 -8.06
N LEU A 140 -12.13 -11.84 -7.78
CA LEU A 140 -11.53 -12.71 -8.81
C LEU A 140 -12.50 -13.10 -9.95
N PRO A 141 -13.79 -13.41 -9.71
CA PRO A 141 -14.73 -13.66 -10.79
C PRO A 141 -14.79 -12.53 -11.82
N PHE A 142 -14.81 -11.28 -11.36
CA PHE A 142 -14.84 -10.09 -12.21
C PHE A 142 -13.50 -9.83 -12.90
N ALA A 143 -12.38 -10.07 -12.20
CA ALA A 143 -11.04 -9.95 -12.78
C ALA A 143 -10.82 -10.96 -13.93
N ASN A 144 -11.44 -12.15 -13.84
CA ASN A 144 -11.28 -13.23 -14.81
C ASN A 144 -12.29 -13.19 -15.96
N GLN A 145 -13.49 -12.64 -15.72
CA GLN A 145 -14.56 -12.59 -16.71
C GLN A 145 -14.72 -11.17 -17.28
N ALA A 146 -13.91 -10.84 -18.29
CA ALA A 146 -13.91 -9.50 -18.91
C ALA A 146 -15.29 -9.04 -19.44
N SER A 147 -16.22 -9.94 -19.73
CA SER A 147 -17.57 -9.59 -20.18
C SER A 147 -18.51 -9.14 -19.06
N VAL A 148 -18.10 -9.26 -17.79
CA VAL A 148 -18.87 -8.85 -16.60
C VAL A 148 -17.95 -8.00 -15.73
N PRO A 149 -17.92 -6.67 -15.92
CA PRO A 149 -17.07 -5.80 -15.12
C PRO A 149 -17.58 -5.73 -13.67
N LEU A 150 -16.66 -5.51 -12.73
CA LEU A 150 -17.02 -5.08 -11.37
C LEU A 150 -17.49 -3.63 -11.43
N ILE A 151 -18.72 -3.37 -11.02
CA ILE A 151 -19.37 -2.05 -11.06
C ILE A 151 -19.89 -1.69 -9.68
N SER A 152 -19.94 -0.39 -9.36
CA SER A 152 -20.51 0.03 -8.08
C SER A 152 -21.99 -0.32 -7.98
N GLN A 153 -22.37 -1.09 -6.95
CA GLN A 153 -23.74 -1.49 -6.61
C GLN A 153 -24.16 -0.97 -5.21
N MET A 154 -23.18 -0.70 -4.36
CA MET A 154 -23.35 -0.23 -2.99
C MET A 154 -22.92 1.23 -2.86
N HIS A 155 -23.72 2.04 -2.18
CA HIS A 155 -23.36 3.42 -1.84
C HIS A 155 -22.06 3.54 -1.01
N THR A 156 -21.58 2.46 -0.40
CA THR A 156 -20.32 2.40 0.35
C THR A 156 -19.13 2.01 -0.51
N ALA A 157 -19.33 1.62 -1.78
CA ALA A 157 -18.27 1.25 -2.72
C ALA A 157 -18.14 2.24 -3.91
N PRO A 158 -18.15 3.57 -3.69
CA PRO A 158 -17.96 4.53 -4.78
C PRO A 158 -16.53 4.50 -5.34
N SER A 159 -15.57 3.90 -4.63
CA SER A 159 -14.18 3.71 -5.07
C SER A 159 -14.03 2.86 -6.32
N ILE A 160 -15.05 2.06 -6.67
CA ILE A 160 -15.10 1.29 -7.93
C ILE A 160 -15.22 2.23 -9.13
N GLY A 161 -15.85 3.39 -8.98
CA GLY A 161 -16.20 4.29 -10.07
C GLY A 161 -17.56 3.95 -10.69
N SER A 162 -18.05 4.87 -11.51
CA SER A 162 -19.26 4.69 -12.33
C SER A 162 -19.04 3.85 -13.57
N GLU A 163 -17.82 3.84 -14.11
CA GLU A 163 -17.46 3.03 -15.29
C GLU A 163 -16.98 1.61 -14.92
N GLY A 164 -16.79 1.34 -13.62
CA GLY A 164 -16.31 0.06 -13.10
C GLY A 164 -14.79 -0.03 -12.99
N ALA A 165 -14.33 -1.13 -12.39
CA ALA A 165 -12.91 -1.36 -12.16
C ALA A 165 -12.20 -1.84 -13.46
N PRO A 166 -11.14 -1.16 -13.92
CA PRO A 166 -10.32 -1.66 -15.03
C PRO A 166 -9.61 -2.97 -14.64
N ILE A 167 -9.29 -3.79 -15.66
CA ILE A 167 -8.63 -5.08 -15.48
C ILE A 167 -7.23 -5.01 -16.11
N PHE A 168 -6.21 -5.27 -15.29
CA PHE A 168 -4.85 -5.54 -15.71
C PHE A 168 -4.70 -7.03 -16.05
N ASP A 169 -4.30 -7.31 -17.29
CA ASP A 169 -4.01 -8.66 -17.76
C ASP A 169 -2.61 -8.70 -18.38
N VAL A 170 -1.68 -9.35 -17.68
CA VAL A 170 -0.28 -9.48 -18.14
C VAL A 170 -0.14 -10.09 -19.55
N ARG A 171 -1.16 -10.82 -20.03
CA ARG A 171 -1.16 -11.41 -21.39
C ARG A 171 -1.26 -10.37 -22.50
N THR A 172 -1.75 -9.16 -22.21
CA THR A 172 -1.88 -8.08 -23.19
C THR A 172 -0.62 -7.21 -23.26
N LEU A 173 0.36 -7.44 -22.38
CA LEU A 173 1.59 -6.67 -22.33
C LEU A 173 2.46 -6.94 -23.56
N PRO A 174 3.15 -5.91 -24.07
CA PRO A 174 4.14 -6.12 -25.11
C PRO A 174 5.32 -6.92 -24.55
N LYS A 175 5.99 -7.69 -25.41
CA LYS A 175 7.19 -8.48 -25.05
C LYS A 175 8.35 -7.64 -24.52
N SER A 176 8.34 -6.32 -24.75
CA SER A 176 9.30 -5.38 -24.15
C SER A 176 9.09 -5.18 -22.65
N VAL A 177 7.87 -5.42 -22.14
CA VAL A 177 7.53 -5.33 -20.71
C VAL A 177 7.59 -6.71 -20.07
N LEU A 178 7.01 -7.73 -20.70
CA LEU A 178 7.06 -9.12 -20.23
C LEU A 178 7.52 -10.07 -21.36
N PRO A 179 8.83 -10.34 -21.48
CA PRO A 179 9.36 -11.28 -22.48
C PRO A 179 8.93 -12.73 -22.22
N ASP A 180 8.88 -13.55 -23.26
CA ASP A 180 8.57 -15.00 -23.17
C ASP A 180 9.59 -15.77 -22.30
N SER A 181 10.79 -15.21 -22.10
CA SER A 181 11.86 -15.81 -21.28
C SER A 181 11.74 -15.54 -19.78
N GLN A 182 10.86 -14.60 -19.36
CA GLN A 182 10.59 -14.34 -17.95
C GLN A 182 9.48 -15.25 -17.43
N LEU A 183 9.27 -15.27 -16.11
CA LEU A 183 8.16 -16.02 -15.51
C LEU A 183 6.82 -15.32 -15.80
N HIS A 184 5.83 -16.10 -16.22
CA HIS A 184 4.44 -15.65 -16.43
C HIS A 184 3.58 -16.12 -15.25
N ASP A 185 3.98 -15.77 -14.03
CA ASP A 185 3.39 -16.24 -12.76
C ASP A 185 2.36 -15.27 -12.16
N LEU A 186 1.93 -14.26 -12.93
CA LEU A 186 0.95 -13.21 -12.57
C LEU A 186 1.41 -12.19 -11.51
N LEU A 187 2.65 -12.32 -11.02
CA LEU A 187 3.20 -11.44 -9.98
C LEU A 187 3.87 -10.19 -10.57
N ILE A 188 3.82 -9.10 -9.82
CA ILE A 188 4.36 -7.80 -10.22
C ILE A 188 5.75 -7.60 -9.60
N ARG A 189 6.73 -8.24 -10.22
CA ARG A 189 8.07 -8.45 -9.61
C ARG A 189 9.12 -7.38 -9.93
N ASN A 190 8.77 -6.37 -10.72
CA ASN A 190 9.71 -5.33 -11.14
C ASN A 190 8.97 -4.03 -11.50
N GLU A 191 9.75 -2.96 -11.67
CA GLU A 191 9.26 -1.61 -12.00
C GLU A 191 8.47 -1.60 -13.31
N ALA A 192 8.90 -2.30 -14.36
CA ALA A 192 8.19 -2.30 -15.64
C ALA A 192 6.77 -2.90 -15.55
N LEU A 193 6.60 -3.98 -14.79
CA LEU A 193 5.29 -4.58 -14.53
C LEU A 193 4.43 -3.70 -13.62
N GLY A 194 5.03 -3.09 -12.59
CA GLY A 194 4.32 -2.18 -11.70
C GLY A 194 3.86 -0.91 -12.42
N ASP A 195 4.69 -0.36 -13.31
CA ASP A 195 4.37 0.81 -14.13
C ASP A 195 3.21 0.50 -15.06
N ALA A 196 3.22 -0.66 -15.72
CA ALA A 196 2.13 -1.11 -16.56
C ALA A 196 0.81 -1.30 -15.76
N LEU A 197 0.90 -1.86 -14.55
CA LEU A 197 -0.26 -1.98 -13.64
C LEU A 197 -0.79 -0.61 -13.24
N ALA A 198 0.08 0.30 -12.78
CA ALA A 198 -0.30 1.66 -12.39
C ALA A 198 -0.96 2.38 -13.58
N HIS A 199 -0.45 2.19 -14.79
CA HIS A 199 -1.01 2.75 -16.01
C HIS A 199 -2.41 2.24 -16.37
N THR A 200 -2.85 1.12 -15.80
CA THR A 200 -4.17 0.52 -16.06
C THR A 200 -5.30 1.15 -15.24
N PHE A 201 -5.00 1.84 -14.13
CA PHE A 201 -6.01 2.63 -13.42
C PHE A 201 -6.66 3.66 -14.35
N SER A 202 -7.98 3.75 -14.28
CA SER A 202 -8.76 4.84 -14.86
C SER A 202 -8.83 6.04 -13.90
N ASP A 203 -9.19 7.21 -14.42
CA ASP A 203 -9.39 8.40 -13.61
C ASP A 203 -10.61 8.28 -12.68
N ASP A 204 -11.63 7.53 -13.10
CA ASP A 204 -12.89 7.31 -12.37
C ASP A 204 -12.79 6.22 -11.28
N SER A 205 -11.77 5.36 -11.32
CA SER A 205 -11.63 4.24 -10.38
C SER A 205 -10.40 4.35 -9.48
N GLN A 206 -10.60 4.01 -8.21
CA GLN A 206 -9.54 3.88 -7.21
C GLN A 206 -9.03 2.44 -7.10
N VAL A 207 -9.56 1.51 -7.89
CA VAL A 207 -9.19 0.10 -7.89
C VAL A 207 -8.82 -0.35 -9.30
N VAL A 208 -7.84 -1.26 -9.39
CA VAL A 208 -7.57 -2.05 -10.59
C VAL A 208 -7.64 -3.52 -10.21
N LEU A 209 -8.32 -4.32 -11.02
CA LEU A 209 -8.34 -5.77 -10.86
C LEU A 209 -7.17 -6.39 -11.62
N MET A 210 -6.62 -7.48 -11.09
CA MET A 210 -5.49 -8.19 -11.69
C MET A 210 -5.96 -9.60 -12.04
N ARG A 211 -6.04 -9.89 -13.34
CA ARG A 211 -6.60 -11.16 -13.84
C ARG A 211 -5.90 -12.36 -13.23
N GLY A 212 -6.66 -13.22 -12.55
CA GLY A 212 -6.18 -14.45 -11.94
C GLY A 212 -5.32 -14.24 -10.68
N HIS A 213 -5.31 -13.02 -10.14
CA HIS A 213 -4.40 -12.65 -9.06
C HIS A 213 -5.13 -11.95 -7.91
N GLY A 214 -5.76 -10.79 -8.14
CA GLY A 214 -6.38 -10.03 -7.04
C GLY A 214 -6.77 -8.61 -7.44
N MET A 215 -6.53 -7.64 -6.55
CA MET A 215 -6.76 -6.22 -6.80
C MET A 215 -5.66 -5.35 -6.20
N ALA A 216 -5.49 -4.14 -6.75
CA ALA A 216 -4.75 -3.06 -6.13
C ALA A 216 -5.66 -1.83 -5.97
N VAL A 217 -5.60 -1.19 -4.81
CA VAL A 217 -6.45 -0.05 -4.44
C VAL A 217 -5.57 1.13 -4.03
N ARG A 218 -5.86 2.33 -4.54
CA ARG A 218 -5.16 3.57 -4.22
C ARG A 218 -6.08 4.53 -3.47
N SER A 219 -5.56 5.27 -2.48
CA SER A 219 -6.32 6.28 -1.77
C SER A 219 -5.44 7.41 -1.22
N THR A 220 -6.05 8.55 -0.93
CA THR A 220 -5.43 9.69 -0.25
C THR A 220 -5.38 9.54 1.27
N SER A 221 -5.82 8.39 1.81
CA SER A 221 -5.77 8.09 3.25
C SER A 221 -5.69 6.58 3.48
N ILE A 222 -4.93 6.15 4.49
CA ILE A 222 -4.85 4.73 4.84
C ILE A 222 -6.17 4.18 5.41
N ARG A 223 -6.90 5.01 6.16
CA ARG A 223 -8.21 4.60 6.68
C ARG A 223 -9.24 4.47 5.55
N GLU A 224 -9.15 5.36 4.56
CA GLU A 224 -9.95 5.27 3.34
C GLU A 224 -9.56 4.05 2.50
N VAL A 225 -8.28 3.73 2.32
CA VAL A 225 -7.89 2.53 1.55
C VAL A 225 -8.42 1.25 2.19
N VAL A 226 -8.38 1.15 3.53
CA VAL A 226 -8.96 0.01 4.27
C VAL A 226 -10.47 -0.06 4.09
N PHE A 227 -11.17 1.06 4.29
CA PHE A 227 -12.62 1.14 4.10
C PHE A 227 -13.04 0.75 2.69
N SER A 228 -12.43 1.37 1.67
CA SER A 228 -12.75 1.10 0.27
C SER A 228 -12.48 -0.35 -0.08
N SER A 229 -11.36 -0.92 0.38
CA SER A 229 -11.01 -2.30 0.05
C SER A 229 -11.99 -3.30 0.62
N TYR A 230 -12.44 -3.11 1.86
CA TYR A 230 -13.52 -3.92 2.44
C TYR A 230 -14.82 -3.77 1.65
N TYR A 231 -15.25 -2.54 1.35
CA TYR A 231 -16.52 -2.38 0.63
C TYR A 231 -16.47 -2.78 -0.84
N ILE A 232 -15.30 -2.80 -1.49
CA ILE A 232 -15.11 -3.38 -2.82
C ILE A 232 -15.38 -4.90 -2.79
N THR A 233 -14.90 -5.63 -1.78
CA THR A 233 -15.14 -7.09 -1.68
C THR A 233 -16.61 -7.40 -1.36
N GLN A 234 -17.23 -6.59 -0.50
CA GLN A 234 -18.66 -6.69 -0.21
C GLN A 234 -19.51 -6.39 -1.46
N ASP A 235 -19.16 -5.36 -2.22
CA ASP A 235 -19.86 -4.96 -3.45
C ASP A 235 -19.76 -6.05 -4.51
N ALA A 236 -18.59 -6.65 -4.70
CA ALA A 236 -18.40 -7.79 -5.59
C ALA A 236 -19.32 -8.97 -5.23
N THR A 237 -19.49 -9.25 -3.94
CA THR A 237 -20.44 -10.27 -3.46
C THR A 237 -21.89 -9.89 -3.77
N VAL A 238 -22.29 -8.65 -3.50
CA VAL A 238 -23.63 -8.13 -3.81
C VAL A 238 -23.91 -8.18 -5.30
N GLN A 239 -22.97 -7.77 -6.14
CA GLN A 239 -23.11 -7.81 -7.59
C GLN A 239 -23.29 -9.25 -8.09
N LEU A 240 -22.48 -10.20 -7.60
CA LEU A 240 -22.60 -11.61 -7.99
C LEU A 240 -23.98 -12.19 -7.61
N GLN A 241 -24.45 -11.90 -6.40
CA GLN A 241 -25.79 -12.30 -5.96
C GLN A 241 -26.89 -11.63 -6.80
N GLY A 242 -26.72 -10.35 -7.14
CA GLY A 242 -27.63 -9.61 -8.02
C GLY A 242 -27.72 -10.23 -9.42
N ILE A 243 -26.60 -10.67 -9.99
CA ILE A 243 -26.57 -11.39 -11.27
C ILE A 243 -27.36 -12.69 -11.19
N LEU A 244 -27.19 -13.48 -10.11
CA LEU A 244 -27.90 -14.73 -9.91
C LEU A 244 -29.42 -14.51 -9.81
N LEU A 245 -29.85 -13.53 -9.00
CA LEU A 245 -31.26 -13.16 -8.88
C LEU A 245 -31.85 -12.61 -10.20
N GLY A 246 -31.02 -11.90 -10.98
CA GLY A 246 -31.37 -11.37 -12.29
C GLY A 246 -31.40 -12.38 -13.43
N GLY A 247 -31.22 -13.68 -13.14
CA GLY A 247 -31.19 -14.73 -14.16
C GLY A 247 -29.97 -14.65 -15.07
N GLY A 248 -28.82 -14.26 -14.53
CA GLY A 248 -27.55 -14.12 -15.26
C GLY A 248 -27.34 -12.74 -15.90
N LYS A 249 -28.26 -11.80 -15.73
CA LYS A 249 -28.13 -10.43 -16.26
C LYS A 249 -27.34 -9.56 -15.27
N ALA A 250 -26.38 -8.79 -15.79
CA ALA A 250 -25.69 -7.78 -15.01
C ALA A 250 -26.69 -6.75 -14.45
N PRO A 251 -26.58 -6.38 -13.16
CA PRO A 251 -27.40 -5.32 -12.60
C PRO A 251 -27.00 -3.95 -13.18
N LYS A 252 -27.83 -2.93 -12.95
CA LYS A 252 -27.51 -1.57 -13.40
C LYS A 252 -26.47 -0.95 -12.44
N PRO A 253 -25.40 -0.32 -12.95
CA PRO A 253 -24.44 0.40 -12.10
C PRO A 253 -25.09 1.61 -11.44
N LEU A 254 -24.51 2.06 -10.31
CA LEU A 254 -24.70 3.42 -9.86
C LEU A 254 -24.21 4.39 -10.95
N ASN A 255 -24.98 5.44 -11.23
CA ASN A 255 -24.58 6.44 -12.21
C ASN A 255 -23.53 7.41 -11.64
N GLN A 256 -22.89 8.22 -12.50
CA GLN A 256 -21.85 9.17 -12.09
C GLN A 256 -22.25 10.10 -10.94
N ARG A 257 -23.51 10.57 -10.93
CA ARG A 257 -24.00 11.46 -9.87
C ARG A 257 -24.13 10.72 -8.55
N GLU A 258 -24.67 9.50 -8.58
CA GLU A 258 -24.77 8.63 -7.41
C GLU A 258 -23.39 8.29 -6.85
N VAL A 259 -22.42 7.92 -7.71
CA VAL A 259 -21.03 7.65 -7.28
C VAL A 259 -20.40 8.88 -6.64
N THR A 260 -20.56 10.08 -7.23
CA THR A 260 -20.00 11.33 -6.68
C THR A 260 -20.58 11.68 -5.31
N ASP A 261 -21.91 11.65 -5.18
CA ASP A 261 -22.60 12.02 -3.94
C ASP A 261 -22.31 10.99 -2.83
N THR A 262 -22.25 9.71 -3.18
CA THR A 262 -21.92 8.63 -2.25
C THR A 262 -20.44 8.62 -1.86
N ALA A 263 -19.51 9.01 -2.75
CA ALA A 263 -18.10 9.25 -2.39
C ALA A 263 -17.95 10.32 -1.31
N THR A 264 -18.72 11.40 -1.40
CA THR A 264 -18.75 12.45 -0.37
C THR A 264 -19.26 11.89 0.96
N THR A 265 -20.34 11.11 0.90
CA THR A 265 -20.93 10.48 2.10
C THR A 265 -19.99 9.44 2.72
N ALA A 266 -19.35 8.59 1.91
CA ALA A 266 -18.45 7.53 2.37
C ALA A 266 -17.31 8.06 3.24
N LYS A 267 -16.73 9.22 2.90
CA LYS A 267 -15.71 9.90 3.72
C LYS A 267 -16.17 10.16 5.16
N THR A 268 -17.45 10.45 5.37
CA THR A 268 -18.01 10.66 6.72
C THR A 268 -18.20 9.36 7.50
N LEU A 269 -18.22 8.20 6.82
CA LEU A 269 -18.42 6.88 7.42
C LEU A 269 -17.11 6.21 7.86
N VAL A 270 -15.99 6.57 7.21
CA VAL A 270 -14.66 5.98 7.44
C VAL A 270 -14.27 5.99 8.91
N GLY A 271 -14.44 7.12 9.60
CA GLY A 271 -14.05 7.26 11.01
C GLY A 271 -14.83 6.31 11.94
N ARG A 272 -16.13 6.12 11.68
CA ARG A 272 -16.98 5.20 12.46
C ARG A 272 -16.56 3.75 12.24
N ALA A 273 -16.36 3.36 10.98
CA ALA A 273 -15.97 1.99 10.63
C ALA A 273 -14.59 1.66 11.19
N TRP A 274 -13.61 2.55 10.98
CA TRP A 274 -12.25 2.41 11.52
C TRP A 274 -12.25 2.23 13.03
N SER A 275 -12.96 3.08 13.77
CA SER A 275 -12.99 3.02 15.24
C SER A 275 -13.54 1.68 15.74
N MET A 276 -14.58 1.15 15.10
CA MET A 276 -15.15 -0.16 15.43
C MET A 276 -14.17 -1.29 15.12
N TRP A 277 -13.59 -1.30 13.92
CA TRP A 277 -12.66 -2.37 13.51
C TRP A 277 -11.38 -2.37 14.33
N ALA A 278 -10.84 -1.18 14.63
CA ALA A 278 -9.70 -1.02 15.54
C ALA A 278 -9.99 -1.64 16.91
N GLN A 279 -11.16 -1.35 17.49
CA GLN A 279 -11.57 -1.95 18.76
C GLN A 279 -11.71 -3.48 18.66
N GLN A 280 -12.25 -4.00 17.55
CA GLN A 280 -12.37 -5.45 17.35
C GLN A 280 -11.00 -6.15 17.31
N VAL A 281 -10.02 -5.58 16.60
CA VAL A 281 -8.68 -6.18 16.54
C VAL A 281 -7.97 -6.09 17.89
N ASP A 282 -8.13 -4.99 18.64
CA ASP A 282 -7.55 -4.85 19.98
C ASP A 282 -8.06 -5.91 20.97
N HIS A 283 -9.30 -6.36 20.81
CA HIS A 283 -9.92 -7.35 21.69
C HIS A 283 -9.82 -8.80 21.18
N ALA A 284 -9.31 -9.04 19.98
CA ALA A 284 -9.23 -10.38 19.38
C ALA A 284 -8.04 -11.22 19.91
N GLY A 285 -7.08 -10.62 20.61
CA GLY A 285 -5.92 -11.29 21.22
C GLY A 285 -4.83 -11.77 20.26
N LEU A 286 -5.12 -11.89 18.95
CA LEU A 286 -4.15 -12.23 17.91
C LEU A 286 -3.27 -11.03 17.52
N TYR A 287 -3.83 -9.82 17.54
CA TYR A 287 -3.21 -8.62 16.99
C TYR A 287 -2.54 -7.80 18.08
N VAL A 288 -1.36 -7.25 17.77
CA VAL A 288 -0.61 -6.38 18.70
C VAL A 288 -0.06 -5.19 17.94
N ASN A 289 -0.64 -4.01 18.17
CA ASN A 289 -0.05 -2.75 17.74
C ASN A 289 0.83 -2.18 18.86
N ASP A 290 2.12 -2.52 18.80
CA ASP A 290 3.13 -2.15 19.80
C ASP A 290 3.50 -0.65 19.78
N LEU A 291 3.06 0.10 18.77
CA LEU A 291 3.25 1.56 18.71
C LEU A 291 2.21 2.35 19.51
N ARG A 292 1.03 1.76 19.80
CA ARG A 292 0.00 2.41 20.62
C ARG A 292 0.38 2.50 22.09
N ASN A 293 1.16 1.54 22.60
CA ASN A 293 1.59 1.48 24.00
C ASN A 293 2.61 2.58 24.38
N GLY A 294 3.10 3.36 23.40
CA GLY A 294 3.94 4.55 23.62
C GLY A 294 3.29 5.88 23.24
N ALA A 295 2.10 5.86 22.63
CA ALA A 295 1.34 7.05 22.28
C ALA A 295 0.32 7.34 23.39
N ALA A 296 0.30 8.56 23.92
CA ALA A 296 -0.77 8.97 24.84
C ALA A 296 -2.14 8.70 24.18
N PRO A 297 -3.13 8.16 24.91
CA PRO A 297 -4.44 7.89 24.32
C PRO A 297 -5.00 9.18 23.74
N ALA A 298 -5.44 9.12 22.47
CA ALA A 298 -6.15 10.22 21.85
C ALA A 298 -7.38 10.56 22.71
N PRO A 299 -7.69 11.85 22.95
CA PRO A 299 -8.88 12.20 23.69
C PRO A 299 -10.10 11.67 22.94
N THR A 300 -10.85 10.78 23.58
CA THR A 300 -12.16 10.33 23.12
C THR A 300 -13.13 11.49 23.25
N GLY A 301 -13.21 12.33 22.22
CA GLY A 301 -14.26 13.33 22.05
C GLY A 301 -15.41 12.71 21.27
N PHE A 302 -16.57 12.60 21.92
CA PHE A 302 -17.85 12.37 21.27
C PHE A 302 -18.26 13.55 20.38
#